data_AF-A0A838J3K4-F1
#
_entry.id   AF-A0A838J3K4-F1
#
_cell.length_a   1.000
_cell.length_b   1.000
_cell.length_c   1.000
_cell.angle_alpha   90.00
_cell.angle_beta   90.00
_cell.angle_gamma   90.00
#
_symmetry.space_group_name_H-M   'P 1'
#
loop_
_entity.id
_entity.type
_entity.pdbx_description
1 polymer ?
#
loop_
_entity_poly.entity_id
_entity_poly.type
_entity_poly.pdbx_seq_one_letter_code
_entity_poly.pdbx_strand_id
1 'polypeptide(L)'
;MTTTRQRTETEDGKLLSSSEPFLRNPGIPLDMGWVNGVHINRSAIERRAATLPTRRTVKKEWQAAWLLRAITCLDLTTLSGDDTPGNVERLCAKARQPVRRELLDALGVVEVQVGAVCVYHNLVPVAVEALRGSNLPVAAVSTGFPAGQNPFEQKLQEITASVQAGAAEIDIVISRAHVLTGNWQALYDEVKAFREVCGQAHMKTILATHELATLRNVAMASLVCMMAGADFIKTSTGKEPVNATLPVGLVMVRALRDYYE
;
A
#
# COMPACT_ATOMS: atom_id res chain seq x y z
N MET A 1 16.42 -25.97 16.66
CA MET A 1 17.15 -24.89 17.36
C MET A 1 16.43 -23.60 17.07
N THR A 2 15.57 -23.21 18.01
CA THR A 2 14.64 -22.08 17.92
C THR A 2 15.34 -20.87 18.53
N THR A 3 15.76 -19.91 17.72
CA THR A 3 16.28 -18.63 18.22
C THR A 3 15.10 -17.69 18.46
N THR A 4 14.49 -17.85 19.62
CA THR A 4 13.57 -16.88 20.21
C THR A 4 14.35 -15.59 20.47
N ARG A 5 14.16 -14.55 19.64
CA ARG A 5 14.59 -13.20 20.01
C ARG A 5 13.76 -12.75 21.21
N GLN A 6 14.44 -12.47 22.31
CA GLN A 6 13.86 -11.98 23.55
C GLN A 6 13.04 -10.71 23.28
N ARG A 7 11.81 -10.68 23.80
CA ARG A 7 11.07 -9.44 24.00
C ARG A 7 11.80 -8.65 25.08
N THR A 8 12.33 -7.50 24.73
CA THR A 8 12.63 -6.45 25.70
C THR A 8 11.30 -5.91 26.22
N GLU A 9 11.02 -6.19 27.49
CA GLU A 9 9.99 -5.48 28.26
C GLU A 9 10.48 -4.05 28.48
N THR A 10 9.71 -3.06 28.06
CA THR A 10 9.87 -1.69 28.54
C THR A 10 8.74 -1.40 29.52
N GLU A 11 9.10 -1.31 30.80
CA GLU A 11 8.32 -0.70 31.86
C GLU A 11 8.11 0.78 31.51
N ASP A 12 6.99 1.07 30.87
CA ASP A 12 6.23 2.32 30.97
C ASP A 12 5.10 2.23 29.96
N GLY A 13 3.86 2.36 30.42
CA GLY A 13 2.62 2.27 29.62
C GLY A 13 2.43 3.39 28.59
N LYS A 14 3.49 3.82 27.89
CA LYS A 14 3.40 4.67 26.71
C LYS A 14 3.15 3.78 25.50
N LEU A 15 1.97 3.96 24.87
CA LEU A 15 1.73 3.49 23.52
C LEU A 15 2.93 3.88 22.66
N LEU A 16 3.56 2.88 22.02
CA LEU A 16 4.60 3.08 21.02
C LEU A 16 4.08 4.09 20.00
N SER A 17 4.58 5.33 20.04
CA SER A 17 4.40 6.26 18.94
C SER A 17 5.11 5.63 17.75
N SER A 18 4.36 5.27 16.71
CA SER A 18 4.86 4.65 15.49
C SER A 18 5.62 5.67 14.63
N SER A 19 6.69 6.24 15.19
CA SER A 19 7.61 7.16 14.53
C SER A 19 8.94 6.48 14.20
N GLU A 20 9.00 5.14 14.16
CA GLU A 20 10.10 4.49 13.47
C GLU A 20 9.89 4.70 11.97
N PRO A 21 10.85 5.31 11.25
CA PRO A 21 10.73 5.49 9.82
C PRO A 21 10.62 4.12 9.15
N PHE A 22 9.63 3.95 8.26
CA PHE A 22 9.48 2.73 7.49
C PHE A 22 10.80 2.38 6.82
N LEU A 23 11.31 1.18 7.09
CA LEU A 23 12.54 0.72 6.46
C LEU A 23 12.29 0.57 4.96
N ARG A 24 12.90 1.47 4.20
CA ARG A 24 12.81 1.48 2.74
C ARG A 24 13.38 0.20 2.16
N ASN A 25 12.72 -0.33 1.14
CA ASN A 25 13.26 -1.43 0.35
C ASN A 25 14.38 -0.89 -0.55
N PRO A 26 15.65 -1.33 -0.38
CA PRO A 26 16.75 -0.91 -1.25
C PRO A 26 16.65 -1.52 -2.66
N GLY A 27 15.80 -2.54 -2.85
CA GLY A 27 15.76 -3.34 -4.05
C GLY A 27 16.94 -4.31 -4.16
N ILE A 28 16.88 -5.19 -5.15
CA ILE A 28 17.94 -6.13 -5.54
C ILE A 28 17.99 -6.23 -7.07
N PRO A 29 19.11 -6.66 -7.68
CA PRO A 29 19.14 -6.93 -9.11
C PRO A 29 18.02 -7.88 -9.55
N LEU A 30 17.46 -7.63 -10.74
CA LEU A 30 16.42 -8.48 -11.30
C LEU A 30 16.93 -9.92 -11.48
N ASP A 31 16.28 -10.88 -10.84
CA ASP A 31 16.54 -12.30 -11.00
C ASP A 31 15.46 -12.96 -11.87
N MET A 32 15.75 -13.13 -13.16
CA MET A 32 14.85 -13.78 -14.09
C MET A 32 14.70 -15.29 -13.83
N GLY A 33 15.66 -15.94 -13.18
CA GLY A 33 15.56 -17.33 -12.75
C GLY A 33 14.45 -17.50 -11.71
N TRP A 34 14.43 -16.62 -10.71
CA TRP A 34 13.38 -16.58 -9.69
C TRP A 34 12.01 -16.25 -10.30
N VAL A 35 11.95 -15.19 -11.12
CA VAL A 35 10.71 -14.78 -11.79
C VAL A 35 10.13 -15.91 -12.65
N ASN A 36 10.97 -16.59 -13.45
CA ASN A 36 10.52 -17.71 -14.27
C ASN A 36 10.14 -18.96 -13.45
N GLY A 37 10.80 -19.16 -12.31
CA GLY A 37 10.54 -20.23 -11.35
C GLY A 37 9.22 -20.11 -10.58
N VAL A 38 8.53 -18.96 -10.67
CA VAL A 38 7.23 -18.75 -10.03
C VAL A 38 6.20 -19.79 -10.51
N HIS A 39 5.74 -20.60 -9.56
CA HIS A 39 4.72 -21.62 -9.77
C HIS A 39 3.46 -21.33 -8.95
N ILE A 40 2.30 -21.32 -9.60
CA ILE A 40 0.99 -21.05 -9.00
C ILE A 40 0.04 -22.22 -9.26
N ASN A 41 -0.37 -22.90 -8.19
CA ASN A 41 -1.51 -23.81 -8.23
C ASN A 41 -2.79 -23.05 -7.86
N ARG A 42 -3.49 -22.55 -8.90
CA ARG A 42 -4.71 -21.75 -8.74
C ARG A 42 -5.75 -22.42 -7.85
N SER A 43 -6.04 -23.70 -8.10
CA SER A 43 -7.06 -24.44 -7.34
C SER A 43 -6.72 -24.54 -5.85
N ALA A 44 -5.44 -24.73 -5.51
CA ALA A 44 -5.01 -24.81 -4.11
C ALA A 44 -5.09 -23.44 -3.41
N ILE A 45 -4.78 -22.36 -4.13
CA ILE A 45 -4.91 -20.99 -3.64
C ILE A 45 -6.38 -20.66 -3.39
N GLU A 46 -7.27 -20.96 -4.35
CA GLU A 46 -8.71 -20.72 -4.21
C GLU A 46 -9.31 -21.52 -3.05
N ARG A 47 -8.97 -22.81 -2.91
CA ARG A 47 -9.38 -23.61 -1.75
C ARG A 47 -8.86 -23.01 -0.45
N ARG A 48 -7.60 -22.59 -0.38
CA ARG A 48 -7.05 -21.98 0.83
C ARG A 48 -7.77 -20.67 1.16
N ALA A 49 -7.96 -19.80 0.19
CA ALA A 49 -8.64 -18.52 0.36
C ALA A 49 -10.09 -18.71 0.83
N ALA A 50 -10.81 -19.69 0.30
CA ALA A 50 -12.17 -20.02 0.70
C ALA A 50 -12.29 -20.47 2.17
N THR A 51 -11.22 -21.01 2.78
CA THR A 51 -11.21 -21.35 4.21
C THR A 51 -10.98 -20.17 5.15
N LEU A 52 -10.56 -19.00 4.65
CA LEU A 52 -10.30 -17.84 5.50
C LEU A 52 -11.59 -17.25 6.13
N PRO A 53 -12.68 -16.98 5.37
CA PRO A 53 -13.90 -16.42 5.93
C PRO A 53 -14.69 -17.41 6.79
N THR A 54 -14.44 -18.72 6.68
CA THR A 54 -15.15 -19.74 7.48
C THR A 54 -14.57 -19.91 8.88
N ARG A 55 -13.46 -19.25 9.19
CA ARG A 55 -12.84 -19.31 10.52
C ARG A 55 -13.68 -18.56 11.53
N ARG A 56 -13.71 -19.10 12.75
CA ARG A 56 -14.38 -18.45 13.89
C ARG A 56 -13.83 -17.05 14.08
N THR A 57 -14.71 -16.06 14.11
CA THR A 57 -14.36 -14.67 14.37
C THR A 57 -13.97 -14.46 15.83
N VAL A 58 -13.06 -13.49 16.05
CA VAL A 58 -12.83 -12.91 17.37
C VAL A 58 -14.09 -12.19 17.85
N LYS A 59 -14.32 -12.13 19.17
CA LYS A 59 -15.55 -11.57 19.75
C LYS A 59 -15.24 -10.44 20.73
N LYS A 60 -16.23 -9.57 20.97
CA LYS A 60 -16.20 -8.52 22.01
C LYS A 60 -14.95 -7.64 21.94
N GLU A 61 -14.19 -7.53 23.02
CA GLU A 61 -13.00 -6.67 23.13
C GLU A 61 -11.94 -7.00 22.08
N TRP A 62 -11.76 -8.28 21.73
CA TRP A 62 -10.83 -8.70 20.68
C TRP A 62 -11.29 -8.25 19.29
N GLN A 63 -12.60 -8.29 19.03
CA GLN A 63 -13.15 -7.78 17.79
C GLN A 63 -12.96 -6.26 17.70
N ALA A 64 -13.21 -5.54 18.80
CA ALA A 64 -12.96 -4.10 18.87
C ALA A 64 -11.47 -3.78 18.60
N ALA A 65 -10.55 -4.49 19.24
CA ALA A 65 -9.11 -4.32 19.03
C ALA A 65 -8.70 -4.54 17.57
N TRP A 66 -9.23 -5.58 16.90
CA TRP A 66 -8.97 -5.83 15.48
C TRP A 66 -9.57 -4.76 14.56
N LEU A 67 -10.75 -4.22 14.88
CA LEU A 67 -11.34 -3.12 14.13
C LEU A 67 -10.53 -1.83 14.28
N LEU A 68 -10.08 -1.50 15.50
CA LEU A 68 -9.19 -0.36 15.73
C LEU A 68 -7.85 -0.55 15.00
N ARG A 69 -7.29 -1.77 15.02
CA ARG A 69 -6.09 -2.09 14.24
C ARG A 69 -6.33 -1.88 12.74
N ALA A 70 -7.47 -2.31 12.21
CA ALA A 70 -7.81 -2.11 10.81
C ALA A 70 -7.83 -0.62 10.44
N ILE A 71 -8.34 0.26 11.32
CA ILE A 71 -8.32 1.72 11.12
C ILE A 71 -6.88 2.23 10.97
N THR A 72 -5.94 1.75 11.79
CA THR A 72 -4.51 2.13 11.66
C THR A 72 -3.85 1.67 10.36
N CYS A 73 -4.48 0.75 9.64
CA CYS A 73 -4.03 0.26 8.34
C CYS A 73 -4.78 0.92 7.17
N LEU A 74 -5.62 1.92 7.41
CA LEU A 74 -6.33 2.62 6.35
C LEU A 74 -5.46 3.72 5.73
N ASP A 75 -5.29 3.67 4.42
CA ASP A 75 -5.07 4.87 3.62
C ASP A 75 -6.45 5.49 3.38
N LEU A 76 -6.82 6.49 4.19
CA LEU A 76 -8.12 7.12 4.05
C LEU A 76 -8.14 7.96 2.77
N THR A 77 -8.93 7.52 1.79
CA THR A 77 -8.76 7.93 0.39
C THR A 77 -9.98 8.67 -0.15
N THR A 78 -9.76 9.73 -0.92
CA THR A 78 -10.73 10.24 -1.89
C THR A 78 -10.05 10.42 -3.25
N LEU A 79 -10.65 9.82 -4.29
CA LEU A 79 -10.12 9.81 -5.65
C LEU A 79 -11.28 9.89 -6.64
N SER A 80 -12.19 10.82 -6.43
CA SER A 80 -13.39 11.01 -7.27
C SER A 80 -13.16 12.15 -8.26
N GLY A 81 -13.80 12.07 -9.43
CA GLY A 81 -13.66 13.10 -10.46
C GLY A 81 -14.23 14.47 -10.05
N ASP A 82 -15.04 14.51 -8.99
CA ASP A 82 -15.64 15.68 -8.37
C ASP A 82 -14.95 16.08 -7.04
N ASP A 83 -13.73 15.59 -6.78
CA ASP A 83 -12.98 16.00 -5.60
C ASP A 83 -12.66 17.50 -5.62
N THR A 84 -12.89 18.15 -4.49
CA THR A 84 -12.66 19.58 -4.27
C THR A 84 -11.82 19.77 -3.00
N PRO A 85 -11.20 20.96 -2.82
CA PRO A 85 -10.48 21.27 -1.58
C PRO A 85 -11.33 21.01 -0.32
N GLY A 86 -12.60 21.43 -0.32
CA GLY A 86 -13.48 21.24 0.83
C GLY A 86 -13.80 19.76 1.14
N ASN A 87 -13.85 18.88 0.14
CA ASN A 87 -14.02 17.45 0.37
C ASN A 87 -12.75 16.83 0.98
N VAL A 88 -11.57 17.27 0.51
CA VAL A 88 -10.27 16.85 1.02
C VAL A 88 -10.07 17.32 2.47
N GLU A 89 -10.40 18.56 2.79
CA GLU A 89 -10.34 19.07 4.16
C GLU A 89 -11.21 18.26 5.12
N ARG A 90 -12.43 17.88 4.70
CA ARG A 90 -13.29 16.98 5.50
C ARG A 90 -12.69 15.58 5.66
N LEU A 91 -12.06 15.05 4.61
CA LEU A 91 -11.33 13.78 4.67
C LEU A 91 -10.17 13.86 5.69
N CYS A 92 -9.38 14.92 5.65
CA CYS A 92 -8.28 15.18 6.58
C CYS A 92 -8.78 15.34 8.04
N ALA A 93 -9.89 16.04 8.25
CA ALA A 93 -10.52 16.13 9.58
C ALA A 93 -10.94 14.75 10.10
N LYS A 94 -11.53 13.91 9.24
CA LYS A 94 -11.87 12.51 9.57
C LYS A 94 -10.62 11.65 9.81
N ALA A 95 -9.53 11.89 9.09
CA ALA A 95 -8.27 11.18 9.27
C ALA A 95 -7.65 11.46 10.65
N ARG A 96 -7.74 12.71 11.12
CA ARG A 96 -7.29 13.13 12.47
C ARG A 96 -8.12 12.51 13.60
N GLN A 97 -9.42 12.28 13.35
CA GLN A 97 -10.33 11.68 14.33
C GLN A 97 -11.24 10.63 13.67
N PRO A 98 -10.71 9.43 13.36
CA PRO A 98 -11.45 8.40 12.62
C PRO A 98 -12.52 7.70 13.46
N VAL A 99 -12.42 7.82 14.80
CA VAL A 99 -13.37 7.25 15.76
C VAL A 99 -13.84 8.33 16.72
N ARG A 100 -15.13 8.34 17.03
CA ARG A 100 -15.72 9.26 18.03
C ARG A 100 -15.02 9.10 19.38
N ARG A 101 -14.73 10.23 20.04
CA ARG A 101 -13.96 10.25 21.30
C ARG A 101 -14.61 9.40 22.40
N GLU A 102 -15.92 9.51 22.57
CA GLU A 102 -16.69 8.71 23.54
C GLU A 102 -16.48 7.19 23.38
N LEU A 103 -16.35 6.70 22.14
CA LEU A 103 -16.12 5.28 21.88
C LEU A 103 -14.69 4.87 22.24
N LEU A 104 -13.71 5.74 21.99
CA LEU A 104 -12.33 5.50 22.38
C LEU A 104 -12.19 5.48 23.90
N ASP A 105 -12.81 6.43 24.60
CA ASP A 105 -12.82 6.48 26.06
C ASP A 105 -13.48 5.23 26.66
N ALA A 106 -14.62 4.79 26.10
CA ALA A 106 -15.30 3.56 26.53
C ALA A 106 -14.48 2.28 26.29
N LEU A 107 -13.56 2.30 25.33
CA LEU A 107 -12.66 1.20 25.01
C LEU A 107 -11.30 1.31 25.74
N GLY A 108 -11.07 2.39 26.50
CA GLY A 108 -9.78 2.65 27.16
C GLY A 108 -8.64 2.94 26.18
N VAL A 109 -8.94 3.49 25.00
CA VAL A 109 -7.96 3.79 23.94
C VAL A 109 -7.74 5.29 23.85
N VAL A 110 -6.48 5.72 23.92
CA VAL A 110 -6.14 7.15 24.00
C VAL A 110 -6.32 7.85 22.65
N GLU A 111 -5.83 7.22 21.57
CA GLU A 111 -5.84 7.77 20.22
C GLU A 111 -5.78 6.63 19.19
N VAL A 112 -6.39 6.85 18.03
CA VAL A 112 -6.28 6.01 16.84
C VAL A 112 -6.20 6.93 15.64
N GLN A 113 -5.16 6.74 14.83
CA GLN A 113 -4.96 7.47 13.57
C GLN A 113 -5.03 6.48 12.41
N VAL A 114 -5.37 6.98 11.23
CA VAL A 114 -5.25 6.21 9.98
C VAL A 114 -3.78 6.11 9.55
N GLY A 115 -3.46 5.23 8.61
CA GLY A 115 -2.10 5.10 8.10
C GLY A 115 -1.66 6.30 7.25
N ALA A 116 -2.56 6.80 6.39
CA ALA A 116 -2.29 7.94 5.51
C ALA A 116 -3.60 8.60 5.03
N VAL A 117 -3.49 9.76 4.40
CA VAL A 117 -4.56 10.35 3.57
C VAL A 117 -4.14 10.31 2.10
N CYS A 118 -4.93 9.65 1.25
CA CYS A 118 -4.61 9.48 -0.17
C CYS A 118 -5.53 10.35 -1.06
N VAL A 119 -4.93 11.16 -1.92
CA VAL A 119 -5.61 12.12 -2.81
C VAL A 119 -4.98 12.16 -4.21
N TYR A 120 -5.64 12.86 -5.14
CA TYR A 120 -5.03 13.22 -6.43
C TYR A 120 -3.90 14.25 -6.25
N HIS A 121 -2.90 14.21 -7.14
CA HIS A 121 -1.69 15.05 -7.07
C HIS A 121 -1.99 16.56 -6.98
N ASN A 122 -3.03 17.05 -7.67
CA ASN A 122 -3.43 18.46 -7.64
C ASN A 122 -3.99 18.91 -6.28
N LEU A 123 -4.38 17.97 -5.42
CA LEU A 123 -4.97 18.23 -4.10
C LEU A 123 -3.98 17.95 -2.95
N VAL A 124 -2.75 17.52 -3.26
CA VAL A 124 -1.68 17.31 -2.27
C VAL A 124 -1.45 18.57 -1.42
N PRO A 125 -1.29 19.79 -2.00
CA PRO A 125 -1.06 20.99 -1.18
C PRO A 125 -2.18 21.26 -0.17
N VAL A 126 -3.43 21.00 -0.56
CA VAL A 126 -4.60 21.17 0.31
C VAL A 126 -4.55 20.17 1.46
N ALA A 127 -4.29 18.89 1.17
CA ALA A 127 -4.19 17.84 2.18
C ALA A 127 -3.03 18.08 3.15
N VAL A 128 -1.87 18.50 2.64
CA VAL A 128 -0.68 18.84 3.44
C VAL A 128 -0.98 19.99 4.38
N GLU A 129 -1.64 21.05 3.90
CA GLU A 129 -2.05 22.17 4.74
C GLU A 129 -3.05 21.74 5.83
N ALA A 130 -4.10 21.02 5.44
CA ALA A 130 -5.13 20.55 6.35
C ALA A 130 -4.59 19.58 7.41
N LEU A 131 -3.48 18.87 7.12
CA LEU A 131 -2.80 17.95 8.04
C LEU A 131 -1.60 18.55 8.77
N ARG A 132 -1.30 19.84 8.57
CA ARG A 132 -0.22 20.53 9.28
C ARG A 132 -0.34 20.36 10.80
N GLY A 133 0.76 20.02 11.46
CA GLY A 133 0.81 19.75 12.90
C GLY A 133 0.24 18.38 13.32
N SER A 134 -0.05 17.49 12.37
CA SER A 134 -0.25 16.05 12.64
C SER A 134 0.95 15.23 12.16
N ASN A 135 0.99 13.95 12.54
CA ASN A 135 1.95 12.97 12.04
C ASN A 135 1.39 12.15 10.87
N LEU A 136 0.25 12.55 10.29
CA LEU A 136 -0.40 11.81 9.21
C LEU A 136 0.28 12.11 7.86
N PRO A 137 0.81 11.10 7.16
CA PRO A 137 1.39 11.31 5.83
C PRO A 137 0.29 11.53 4.78
N VAL A 138 0.61 12.37 3.80
CA VAL A 138 -0.19 12.52 2.58
C VAL A 138 0.39 11.59 1.51
N ALA A 139 -0.47 10.74 0.96
CA ALA A 139 -0.20 9.90 -0.20
C ALA A 139 -0.81 10.53 -1.46
N ALA A 140 -0.10 10.45 -2.59
CA ALA A 140 -0.60 10.89 -3.89
C ALA A 140 -0.64 9.72 -4.87
N VAL A 141 -1.74 9.58 -5.62
CA VAL A 141 -1.73 8.68 -6.79
C VAL A 141 -1.05 9.37 -7.98
N SER A 142 -0.20 8.62 -8.68
CA SER A 142 0.60 9.13 -9.81
C SER A 142 0.69 8.10 -10.94
N THR A 143 1.52 8.42 -11.94
CA THR A 143 1.89 7.60 -13.10
C THR A 143 0.74 7.25 -14.03
N GLY A 144 -0.13 8.24 -14.29
CA GLY A 144 -1.28 8.10 -15.17
C GLY A 144 -2.45 7.36 -14.52
N PHE A 145 -2.57 7.44 -13.19
CA PHE A 145 -3.69 6.85 -12.46
C PHE A 145 -5.05 7.25 -13.06
N PRO A 146 -6.01 6.31 -13.19
CA PRO A 146 -5.91 4.89 -12.82
C PRO A 146 -5.36 3.98 -13.94
N ALA A 147 -5.32 4.47 -15.18
CA ALA A 147 -5.07 3.66 -16.37
C ALA A 147 -3.59 3.27 -16.57
N GLY A 148 -2.66 4.08 -16.06
CA GLY A 148 -1.21 3.84 -16.18
C GLY A 148 -0.67 3.96 -17.62
N GLN A 149 -1.41 4.62 -18.52
CA GLN A 149 -1.12 4.66 -19.97
C GLN A 149 -0.38 5.94 -20.42
N ASN A 150 -0.05 6.85 -19.50
CA ASN A 150 0.68 8.07 -19.85
C ASN A 150 2.09 7.72 -20.38
N PRO A 151 2.68 8.54 -21.28
CA PRO A 151 4.09 8.45 -21.63
C PRO A 151 5.00 8.43 -20.40
N PHE A 152 6.09 7.66 -20.46
CA PHE A 152 7.01 7.43 -19.34
C PHE A 152 7.51 8.74 -18.69
N GLU A 153 7.93 9.72 -19.49
CA GLU A 153 8.41 11.01 -18.99
C GLU A 153 7.34 11.77 -18.17
N GLN A 154 6.07 11.70 -18.60
CA GLN A 154 4.97 12.34 -17.86
C GLN A 154 4.73 11.65 -16.52
N LYS A 155 4.89 10.32 -16.46
CA LYS A 155 4.79 9.57 -15.20
C LYS A 155 5.85 10.01 -14.19
N LEU A 156 7.09 10.23 -14.64
CA LEU A 156 8.16 10.74 -13.78
C LEU A 156 7.88 12.17 -13.29
N GLN A 157 7.35 13.02 -14.17
CA GLN A 157 6.96 14.39 -13.83
C GLN A 157 5.83 14.43 -12.80
N GLU A 158 4.83 13.55 -12.91
CA GLU A 158 3.74 13.43 -11.93
C GLU A 158 4.26 13.06 -10.53
N ILE A 159 5.17 12.08 -10.44
CA ILE A 159 5.78 11.69 -9.16
C ILE A 159 6.56 12.87 -8.58
N THR A 160 7.42 13.49 -9.40
CA THR A 160 8.26 14.62 -8.98
C THR A 160 7.42 15.78 -8.46
N ALA A 161 6.34 16.13 -9.17
CA ALA A 161 5.42 17.19 -8.77
C ALA A 161 4.71 16.85 -7.44
N SER A 162 4.28 15.61 -7.25
CA SER A 162 3.62 15.16 -6.02
C SER A 162 4.56 15.22 -4.81
N VAL A 163 5.81 14.77 -4.97
CA VAL A 163 6.85 14.86 -3.93
C VAL A 163 7.15 16.33 -3.60
N GLN A 164 7.32 17.19 -4.61
CA GLN A 164 7.56 18.63 -4.42
C GLN A 164 6.38 19.34 -3.72
N ALA A 165 5.15 18.88 -3.96
CA ALA A 165 3.96 19.37 -3.29
C ALA A 165 3.84 18.91 -1.82
N GLY A 166 4.73 18.03 -1.36
CA GLY A 166 4.79 17.58 0.04
C GLY A 166 4.18 16.21 0.30
N ALA A 167 3.88 15.41 -0.73
CA ALA A 167 3.46 14.02 -0.52
C ALA A 167 4.61 13.21 0.10
N ALA A 168 4.33 12.54 1.21
CA ALA A 168 5.26 11.65 1.90
C ALA A 168 5.19 10.22 1.36
N GLU A 169 4.12 9.89 0.65
CA GLU A 169 3.95 8.60 -0.01
C GLU A 169 3.45 8.79 -1.45
N ILE A 170 3.87 7.88 -2.34
CA ILE A 170 3.47 7.90 -3.75
C ILE A 170 2.93 6.53 -4.14
N ASP A 171 1.68 6.53 -4.59
CA ASP A 171 0.97 5.38 -5.11
C ASP A 171 1.10 5.38 -6.64
N ILE A 172 2.08 4.63 -7.15
CA ILE A 172 2.31 4.50 -8.60
C ILE A 172 1.48 3.35 -9.16
N VAL A 173 0.97 3.50 -10.38
CA VAL A 173 0.39 2.44 -11.19
C VAL A 173 1.40 1.96 -12.23
N ILE A 174 1.65 0.64 -12.27
CA ILE A 174 2.56 0.04 -13.24
C ILE A 174 2.01 0.09 -14.68
N SER A 175 2.90 0.05 -15.67
CA SER A 175 2.52 -0.28 -17.05
C SER A 175 2.15 -1.76 -17.15
N ARG A 176 0.85 -2.06 -17.02
CA ARG A 176 0.29 -3.42 -17.15
C ARG A 176 0.70 -4.12 -18.45
N ALA A 177 0.95 -3.36 -19.53
CA ALA A 177 1.44 -3.87 -20.80
C ALA A 177 2.74 -4.67 -20.67
N HIS A 178 3.66 -4.27 -19.80
CA HIS A 178 4.90 -5.00 -19.54
C HIS A 178 4.63 -6.37 -18.93
N VAL A 179 3.69 -6.47 -18.00
CA VAL A 179 3.25 -7.74 -17.41
C VAL A 179 2.58 -8.63 -18.45
N LEU A 180 1.63 -8.07 -19.21
CA LEU A 180 0.83 -8.83 -20.18
C LEU A 180 1.64 -9.32 -21.38
N THR A 181 2.73 -8.63 -21.72
CA THR A 181 3.67 -9.04 -22.79
C THR A 181 4.88 -9.81 -22.27
N GLY A 182 4.99 -10.02 -20.95
CA GLY A 182 6.12 -10.70 -20.31
C GLY A 182 7.44 -9.93 -20.36
N ASN A 183 7.40 -8.61 -20.60
CA ASN A 183 8.58 -7.74 -20.58
C ASN A 183 8.92 -7.32 -19.13
N TRP A 184 9.42 -8.28 -18.36
CA TRP A 184 9.75 -8.10 -16.95
C TRP A 184 10.91 -7.14 -16.70
N GLN A 185 11.86 -7.08 -17.64
CA GLN A 185 12.96 -6.11 -17.59
C GLN A 185 12.43 -4.67 -17.67
N ALA A 186 11.53 -4.39 -18.63
CA ALA A 186 10.93 -3.07 -18.73
C ALA A 186 10.08 -2.70 -17.50
N LEU A 187 9.37 -3.65 -16.90
CA LEU A 187 8.66 -3.41 -15.63
C LEU A 187 9.63 -3.07 -14.50
N TYR A 188 10.73 -3.83 -14.37
CA TYR A 188 11.76 -3.57 -13.37
C TYR A 188 12.38 -2.18 -13.54
N ASP A 189 12.78 -1.83 -14.77
CA ASP A 189 13.42 -0.55 -15.07
C ASP A 189 12.44 0.62 -14.85
N GLU A 190 11.17 0.47 -15.24
CA GLU A 190 10.12 1.45 -15.00
C GLU A 190 9.94 1.72 -13.49
N VAL A 191 9.74 0.67 -12.69
CA VAL A 191 9.51 0.81 -11.25
C VAL A 191 10.76 1.33 -10.54
N LYS A 192 11.95 0.94 -10.99
CA LYS A 192 13.22 1.43 -10.44
C LYS A 192 13.41 2.94 -10.73
N ALA A 193 13.02 3.41 -11.91
CA ALA A 193 13.04 4.84 -12.21
C ALA A 193 12.00 5.61 -11.37
N PHE A 194 10.80 5.07 -11.19
CA PHE A 194 9.80 5.65 -10.29
C PHE A 194 10.32 5.75 -8.85
N ARG A 195 11.00 4.70 -8.40
CA ARG A 195 11.64 4.64 -7.10
C ARG A 195 12.65 5.77 -6.90
N GLU A 196 13.49 6.00 -7.89
CA GLU A 196 14.50 7.06 -7.85
C GLU A 196 13.87 8.45 -7.70
N VAL A 197 12.87 8.77 -8.53
CA VAL A 197 12.21 10.09 -8.48
C VAL A 197 11.28 10.29 -7.27
N CYS A 198 10.88 9.21 -6.58
CA CYS A 198 10.20 9.31 -5.28
C CYS A 198 11.11 9.95 -4.20
N GLY A 199 12.43 9.99 -4.40
CA GLY A 199 13.33 10.63 -3.43
C GLY A 199 13.29 9.92 -2.10
N GLN A 200 12.77 10.57 -1.04
CA GLN A 200 12.54 9.96 0.29
C GLN A 200 11.11 9.47 0.50
N ALA A 201 10.18 9.77 -0.40
CA ALA A 201 8.80 9.35 -0.27
C ALA A 201 8.69 7.82 -0.33
N HIS A 202 7.80 7.28 0.50
CA HIS A 202 7.49 5.85 0.56
C HIS A 202 6.68 5.47 -0.69
N MET A 203 7.18 4.51 -1.47
CA MET A 203 6.58 4.16 -2.77
C MET A 203 5.70 2.92 -2.66
N LYS A 204 4.41 3.07 -2.97
CA LYS A 204 3.44 1.99 -3.06
C LYS A 204 3.15 1.69 -4.53
N THR A 205 3.43 0.46 -4.95
CA THR A 205 3.29 0.03 -6.34
C THR A 205 1.98 -0.71 -6.55
N ILE A 206 1.02 -0.05 -7.19
CA ILE A 206 -0.27 -0.61 -7.59
C ILE A 206 -0.08 -1.51 -8.82
N LEU A 207 -0.35 -2.80 -8.64
CA LEU A 207 -0.23 -3.82 -9.70
C LEU A 207 -1.48 -3.90 -10.58
N ALA A 208 -2.62 -3.38 -10.13
CA ALA A 208 -3.93 -3.53 -10.79
C ALA A 208 -4.26 -4.99 -11.13
N THR A 209 -4.20 -5.83 -10.09
CA THR A 209 -4.12 -7.30 -10.21
C THR A 209 -5.26 -7.95 -10.99
N HIS A 210 -6.44 -7.33 -11.06
CA HIS A 210 -7.57 -7.85 -11.83
C HIS A 210 -7.27 -7.91 -13.33
N GLU A 211 -6.50 -6.95 -13.83
CA GLU A 211 -6.19 -6.78 -15.25
C GLU A 211 -4.89 -7.50 -15.65
N LEU A 212 -4.23 -8.18 -14.71
CA LEU A 212 -3.01 -8.96 -14.98
C LEU A 212 -3.30 -10.39 -15.48
N ALA A 213 -4.56 -10.72 -15.72
CA ALA A 213 -5.09 -11.99 -16.24
C ALA A 213 -4.90 -13.24 -15.36
N THR A 214 -3.74 -13.43 -14.72
CA THR A 214 -3.44 -14.65 -13.95
C THR A 214 -2.78 -14.36 -12.60
N LEU A 215 -3.01 -15.24 -11.62
CA LEU A 215 -2.31 -15.20 -10.33
C LEU A 215 -0.79 -15.38 -10.47
N ARG A 216 -0.32 -16.04 -11.54
CA ARG A 216 1.12 -16.15 -11.85
C ARG A 216 1.70 -14.80 -12.23
N ASN A 217 1.01 -14.04 -13.08
CA ASN A 217 1.42 -12.68 -13.42
C ASN A 217 1.42 -11.77 -12.19
N VAL A 218 0.43 -11.90 -11.29
CA VAL A 218 0.41 -11.16 -10.02
C VAL A 218 1.65 -11.47 -9.17
N ALA A 219 1.99 -12.75 -9.01
CA ALA A 219 3.17 -13.17 -8.25
C ALA A 219 4.48 -12.66 -8.87
N MET A 220 4.64 -12.82 -10.19
CA MET A 220 5.82 -12.35 -10.93
C MET A 220 5.95 -10.83 -10.85
N ALA A 221 4.87 -10.08 -11.09
CA ALA A 221 4.87 -8.62 -10.98
C ALA A 221 5.20 -8.16 -9.55
N SER A 222 4.69 -8.85 -8.53
CA SER A 222 5.02 -8.56 -7.12
C SER A 222 6.52 -8.67 -6.88
N LEU A 223 7.14 -9.79 -7.28
CA LEU A 223 8.59 -10.00 -7.13
C LEU A 223 9.39 -8.95 -7.89
N VAL A 224 9.06 -8.71 -9.16
CA VAL A 224 9.77 -7.74 -10.00
C VAL A 224 9.71 -6.34 -9.41
N CYS A 225 8.53 -5.90 -8.93
CA CYS A 225 8.39 -4.58 -8.32
C CYS A 225 9.17 -4.47 -6.99
N MET A 226 9.20 -5.53 -6.17
CA MET A 226 10.00 -5.54 -4.94
C MET A 226 11.51 -5.54 -5.25
N MET A 227 11.97 -6.30 -6.26
CA MET A 227 13.36 -6.22 -6.73
C MET A 227 13.70 -4.80 -7.20
N ALA A 228 12.78 -4.12 -7.89
CA ALA A 228 12.95 -2.74 -8.32
C ALA A 228 12.89 -1.69 -7.18
N GLY A 229 12.63 -2.11 -5.94
CA GLY A 229 12.63 -1.24 -4.75
C GLY A 229 11.26 -0.68 -4.35
N ALA A 230 10.16 -1.33 -4.75
CA ALA A 230 8.84 -1.03 -4.19
C ALA A 230 8.86 -1.28 -2.67
N ASP A 231 8.45 -0.28 -1.89
CA ASP A 231 8.34 -0.41 -0.43
C ASP A 231 7.04 -1.14 -0.05
N PHE A 232 6.00 -0.96 -0.86
CA PHE A 232 4.71 -1.61 -0.69
C PHE A 232 4.18 -2.10 -2.04
N ILE A 233 3.64 -3.32 -2.10
CA ILE A 233 2.89 -3.80 -3.26
C ILE A 233 1.39 -3.69 -3.00
N LYS A 234 0.70 -2.91 -3.84
CA LYS A 234 -0.72 -2.59 -3.70
C LYS A 234 -1.52 -3.32 -4.77
N THR A 235 -2.66 -3.88 -4.37
CA THR A 235 -3.45 -4.78 -5.24
C THR A 235 -4.05 -4.05 -6.44
N SER A 236 -4.74 -2.94 -6.21
CA SER A 236 -5.69 -2.35 -7.17
C SER A 236 -5.74 -0.84 -7.02
N THR A 237 -6.26 -0.17 -8.05
CA THR A 237 -6.47 1.29 -8.03
C THR A 237 -7.75 1.66 -7.29
N GLY A 238 -8.65 0.71 -7.07
CA GLY A 238 -10.00 0.98 -6.55
C GLY A 238 -10.96 1.44 -7.64
N LYS A 239 -10.53 1.46 -8.91
CA LYS A 239 -11.33 1.87 -10.07
C LYS A 239 -11.70 0.69 -10.97
N GLU A 240 -11.11 -0.47 -10.76
CA GLU A 240 -11.47 -1.69 -11.49
C GLU A 240 -12.79 -2.29 -10.96
N PRO A 241 -13.54 -3.06 -11.79
CA PRO A 241 -14.76 -3.75 -11.35
C PRO A 241 -14.52 -4.75 -10.21
N VAL A 242 -13.35 -5.40 -10.21
CA VAL A 242 -12.90 -6.30 -9.15
C VAL A 242 -11.56 -5.80 -8.63
N ASN A 243 -11.47 -5.61 -7.32
CA ASN A 243 -10.29 -5.05 -6.65
C ASN A 243 -9.58 -6.16 -5.85
N ALA A 244 -9.17 -5.87 -4.62
CA ALA A 244 -8.54 -6.84 -3.74
C ALA A 244 -9.43 -8.07 -3.51
N THR A 245 -8.87 -9.26 -3.73
CA THR A 245 -9.52 -10.55 -3.41
C THR A 245 -8.60 -11.38 -2.51
N LEU A 246 -9.17 -12.27 -1.70
CA LEU A 246 -8.38 -13.14 -0.82
C LEU A 246 -7.36 -14.02 -1.57
N PRO A 247 -7.66 -14.61 -2.76
CA PRO A 247 -6.66 -15.32 -3.55
C PRO A 247 -5.47 -14.44 -3.97
N VAL A 248 -5.73 -13.22 -4.44
CA VAL A 248 -4.68 -12.26 -4.82
C VAL A 248 -3.85 -11.88 -3.60
N GLY A 249 -4.49 -11.52 -2.48
CA GLY A 249 -3.80 -11.16 -1.24
C GLY A 249 -2.92 -12.29 -0.73
N LEU A 250 -3.39 -13.55 -0.79
CA LEU A 250 -2.59 -14.72 -0.40
C LEU A 250 -1.36 -14.90 -1.30
N VAL A 251 -1.48 -14.64 -2.60
CA VAL A 251 -0.34 -14.69 -3.53
C VAL A 251 0.68 -13.61 -3.22
N MET A 252 0.24 -12.36 -3.06
CA MET A 252 1.12 -11.23 -2.78
C MET A 252 1.83 -11.35 -1.43
N VAL A 253 1.14 -11.79 -0.38
CA VAL A 253 1.74 -12.02 0.95
C VAL A 253 2.77 -13.15 0.91
N ARG A 254 2.55 -14.20 0.11
CA ARG A 254 3.55 -15.25 -0.08
C ARG A 254 4.77 -14.74 -0.84
N ALA A 255 4.59 -13.97 -1.90
CA ALA A 255 5.70 -13.35 -2.61
C ALA A 255 6.52 -12.44 -1.69
N LEU A 256 5.86 -11.62 -0.85
CA LEU A 256 6.51 -10.82 0.18
C LEU A 256 7.34 -11.67 1.13
N ARG A 257 6.75 -12.73 1.70
CA ARG A 257 7.49 -13.64 2.59
C ARG A 257 8.70 -14.24 1.89
N ASP A 258 8.51 -14.80 0.70
CA ASP A 258 9.58 -15.43 -0.06
C ASP A 258 10.67 -14.43 -0.48
N TYR A 259 10.37 -13.12 -0.56
CA TYR A 259 11.35 -12.06 -0.85
C TYR A 259 12.26 -11.74 0.35
N TYR A 260 11.75 -11.86 1.58
CA TYR A 260 12.45 -11.47 2.81
C TYR A 260 13.04 -12.65 3.61
N GLU A 261 12.63 -13.88 3.32
CA GLU A 261 13.11 -15.13 3.96
C GLU A 261 13.98 -15.95 3.00
#